data_AF-A0A7S1B0M3-F1
#
_entry.id   AF-A0A7S1B0M3-F1
#
_cell.length_a   1.000
_cell.length_b   1.000
_cell.length_c   1.000
_cell.angle_alpha   90.00
_cell.angle_beta   90.00
_cell.angle_gamma   90.00
#
_symmetry.space_group_name_H-M   'P 1'
#
loop_
_entity.id
_entity.type
_entity.pdbx_description
1 polymer ?
#
loop_
_entity_poly.entity_id
_entity_poly.type
_entity_poly.pdbx_seq_one_letter_code
_entity_poly.pdbx_strand_id
1 'polypeptide(L)'
;MDLNVPTAKMRMQIEQLLTLREAMISVSFETCEYECEEIWKSLLNQCLSKTMKRSCRKSEVEYTVETLMEGGKRYFVATVACAALASAYRGEAAASKKLAEHCAARAAMLSEYPACCDESFRALETGAEACPQPIVPLPLPLRDQDEVCRKRKADHDAKGRLNSSMQLMCGRALIKGDIVFDTQPDKASPLLFRSTVTLTCYQHLRFSGDALESKKLAEQSASAVALAHLEATIEPIEADHRAKKARLNSEKLAALKERNVMRKAEKRADMASGAITPRLAICAGTTWEA
;
A
#
# COMPACT_ATOMS: atom_id res chain seq x y z
N MET A 1 -42.48 -29.44 51.68
CA MET A 1 -41.68 -28.52 50.84
C MET A 1 -42.24 -28.64 49.43
N ASP A 2 -43.38 -27.99 49.19
CA ASP A 2 -44.01 -27.96 47.87
C ASP A 2 -43.22 -27.01 47.00
N LEU A 3 -42.26 -27.57 46.26
CA LEU A 3 -41.62 -26.91 45.12
C LEU A 3 -42.68 -26.78 44.03
N ASN A 4 -43.51 -25.75 44.17
CA ASN A 4 -44.49 -25.34 43.18
C ASN A 4 -43.75 -24.87 41.92
N VAL A 5 -43.42 -25.84 41.05
CA VAL A 5 -42.78 -25.59 39.76
C VAL A 5 -43.78 -24.83 38.87
N PRO A 6 -43.46 -23.63 38.38
CA PRO A 6 -44.36 -22.85 37.50
C PRO A 6 -44.44 -23.54 36.13
N THR A 7 -45.40 -24.44 35.95
CA THR A 7 -45.21 -25.59 35.05
C THR A 7 -45.61 -25.38 33.59
N ALA A 8 -46.43 -24.37 33.27
CA ALA A 8 -46.86 -24.15 31.88
C ALA A 8 -46.31 -22.84 31.29
N LYS A 9 -46.44 -21.73 32.02
CA LYS A 9 -46.06 -20.40 31.53
C LYS A 9 -44.55 -20.26 31.29
N MET A 10 -43.72 -20.84 32.16
CA MET A 10 -42.26 -20.83 31.98
C MET A 10 -41.80 -21.72 30.83
N ARG A 11 -42.47 -22.85 30.57
CA ARG A 11 -42.10 -23.73 29.45
C ARG A 11 -42.31 -23.04 28.10
N MET A 12 -43.44 -22.35 27.93
CA MET A 12 -43.69 -21.56 26.71
C MET A 12 -42.65 -20.45 26.50
N GLN A 13 -42.24 -19.78 27.57
CA GLN A 13 -41.20 -18.75 27.48
C GLN A 13 -39.84 -19.32 27.09
N ILE A 14 -39.49 -20.52 27.60
CA ILE A 14 -38.24 -21.21 27.24
C ILE A 14 -38.26 -21.66 25.78
N GLU A 15 -39.36 -22.24 25.28
CA GLU A 15 -39.48 -22.65 23.88
C GLU A 15 -39.39 -21.46 22.92
N GLN A 16 -40.03 -20.32 23.25
CA GLN A 16 -39.90 -19.07 22.49
C GLN A 16 -38.46 -18.55 22.47
N LEU A 17 -37.74 -18.64 23.59
CA LEU A 17 -36.33 -18.25 23.65
C LEU A 17 -35.43 -19.19 22.84
N LEU A 18 -35.72 -20.49 22.83
CA LEU A 18 -34.98 -21.46 22.02
C LEU A 18 -35.20 -21.25 20.53
N THR A 19 -36.44 -21.00 20.09
CA THR A 19 -36.73 -20.67 18.69
C THR A 19 -36.13 -19.33 18.27
N LEU A 20 -36.19 -18.30 19.13
CA LEU A 20 -35.50 -17.03 18.87
C LEU A 20 -33.97 -17.21 18.80
N ARG A 21 -33.39 -18.07 19.63
CA ARG A 21 -31.96 -18.41 19.56
C ARG A 21 -31.63 -19.14 18.27
N GLU A 22 -32.43 -20.12 17.86
CA GLU A 22 -32.24 -20.84 16.59
C GLU A 22 -32.37 -19.90 15.39
N ALA A 23 -33.35 -18.97 15.41
CA ALA A 23 -33.53 -17.95 14.38
C ALA A 23 -32.39 -16.91 14.38
N MET A 24 -31.89 -16.49 15.55
CA MET A 24 -30.73 -15.59 15.62
C MET A 24 -29.45 -16.29 15.16
N ILE A 25 -29.27 -17.58 15.48
CA ILE A 25 -28.12 -18.36 15.01
C ILE A 25 -28.18 -18.54 13.49
N SER A 26 -29.35 -18.78 12.89
CA SER A 26 -29.47 -18.90 11.43
C SER A 26 -29.20 -17.56 10.74
N VAL A 27 -29.74 -16.46 11.25
CA VAL A 27 -29.50 -15.10 10.70
C VAL A 27 -28.04 -14.66 10.87
N SER A 28 -27.38 -15.10 11.95
CA SER A 28 -25.95 -14.79 12.19
C SER A 28 -25.01 -15.60 11.31
N PHE A 29 -25.41 -16.78 10.83
CA PHE A 29 -24.58 -17.61 9.95
C PHE A 29 -24.66 -17.16 8.48
N GLU A 30 -25.77 -16.56 8.06
CA GLU A 30 -25.95 -16.07 6.68
C GLU A 30 -25.41 -14.65 6.42
N THR A 31 -24.97 -13.92 7.46
CA THR A 31 -24.47 -12.54 7.30
C THR A 31 -23.14 -12.26 7.97
N CYS A 32 -22.45 -13.28 8.49
CA CYS A 32 -21.04 -13.15 8.85
C CYS A 32 -20.15 -13.27 7.59
N GLU A 33 -20.52 -12.57 6.50
CA GLU A 33 -19.60 -12.16 5.44
C GLU A 33 -18.67 -11.09 6.04
N TYR A 34 -17.81 -11.50 6.98
CA TYR A 34 -16.73 -10.63 7.40
C TYR A 34 -15.81 -10.47 6.20
N GLU A 35 -15.72 -9.21 5.75
CA GLU A 35 -14.89 -8.66 4.68
C GLU A 35 -13.38 -8.88 4.93
N CYS A 36 -12.95 -10.10 5.21
CA CYS A 36 -11.54 -10.49 5.24
C CYS A 36 -11.06 -10.84 3.81
N GLU A 37 -11.73 -10.26 2.80
CA GLU A 37 -11.69 -10.69 1.41
C GLU A 37 -10.31 -10.50 0.76
N GLU A 38 -9.48 -9.57 1.22
CA GLU A 38 -8.26 -9.20 0.46
C GLU A 38 -6.94 -9.80 0.99
N ILE A 39 -6.94 -10.45 2.15
CA ILE A 39 -5.70 -10.76 2.89
C ILE A 39 -5.13 -12.16 2.56
N TRP A 40 -5.97 -13.15 2.23
CA TRP A 40 -5.52 -14.55 2.14
C TRP A 40 -4.55 -14.86 1.01
N LYS A 41 -4.70 -14.24 -0.17
CA LYS A 41 -3.80 -14.47 -1.31
C LYS A 41 -2.41 -13.87 -1.09
N SER A 42 -2.33 -12.69 -0.48
CA SER A 42 -1.05 -12.04 -0.17
C SER A 42 -0.33 -12.79 0.95
N LEU A 43 -1.04 -13.24 1.99
CA LEU A 43 -0.47 -14.08 3.06
C LEU A 43 0.06 -15.40 2.52
N LEU A 44 -0.70 -16.09 1.65
CA LEU A 44 -0.23 -17.33 1.02
C LEU A 44 1.05 -17.09 0.22
N ASN A 45 1.12 -16.03 -0.60
CA ASN A 45 2.32 -15.68 -1.36
C ASN A 45 3.51 -15.34 -0.45
N GLN A 46 3.28 -14.67 0.67
CA GLN A 46 4.32 -14.37 1.66
C GLN A 46 4.85 -15.65 2.31
N CYS A 47 3.97 -16.58 2.69
CA CYS A 47 4.34 -17.87 3.27
C CYS A 47 5.09 -18.73 2.27
N LEU A 48 4.62 -18.83 1.03
CA LEU A 48 5.32 -19.54 -0.04
C LEU A 48 6.72 -18.95 -0.31
N SER A 49 6.84 -17.62 -0.33
CA SER A 49 8.13 -16.95 -0.54
C SER A 49 9.11 -17.20 0.61
N LYS A 50 8.62 -17.28 1.87
CA LYS A 50 9.42 -17.66 3.04
C LYS A 50 9.89 -19.11 2.93
N THR A 51 8.99 -20.03 2.58
CA THR A 51 9.29 -21.46 2.44
C THR A 51 10.30 -21.73 1.33
N MET A 52 10.14 -21.09 0.17
CA MET A 52 11.06 -21.25 -0.97
C MET A 52 12.35 -20.42 -0.85
N LYS A 53 12.44 -19.50 0.12
CA LYS A 53 13.52 -18.50 0.29
C LYS A 53 13.81 -17.67 -0.97
N ARG A 54 12.80 -17.51 -1.83
CA ARG A 54 12.83 -16.71 -3.06
C ARG A 54 11.43 -16.17 -3.33
N SER A 55 11.32 -15.09 -4.10
CA SER A 55 10.02 -14.58 -4.53
C SER A 55 9.32 -15.59 -5.45
N CYS A 56 8.05 -15.87 -5.18
CA CYS A 56 7.22 -16.72 -6.03
C CYS A 56 7.04 -16.08 -7.40
N ARG A 57 7.22 -16.88 -8.47
CA ARG A 57 6.94 -16.41 -9.83
C ARG A 57 5.45 -16.51 -10.13
N LYS A 58 4.95 -15.65 -11.02
CA LYS A 58 3.51 -15.60 -11.37
C LYS A 58 2.96 -16.93 -11.89
N SER A 59 3.79 -17.79 -12.48
CA SER A 59 3.40 -19.09 -13.03
C SER A 59 3.45 -20.24 -12.02
N GLU A 60 3.92 -20.02 -10.78
CA GLU A 60 4.10 -21.10 -9.79
C GLU A 60 2.86 -21.34 -8.93
N VAL A 61 1.98 -20.33 -8.81
CA VAL A 61 0.72 -20.43 -8.09
C VAL A 61 -0.41 -20.33 -9.11
N GLU A 62 -1.07 -21.45 -9.37
CA GLU A 62 -2.17 -21.56 -10.31
C GLU A 62 -3.50 -21.57 -9.56
N TYR A 63 -4.44 -20.72 -10.00
CA TYR A 63 -5.80 -20.66 -9.47
C TYR A 63 -6.77 -21.06 -10.60
N THR A 64 -7.45 -22.18 -10.44
CA THR A 64 -8.50 -22.63 -11.37
C THR A 64 -9.86 -22.32 -10.76
N VAL A 65 -10.73 -21.59 -11.47
CA VAL A 65 -12.05 -21.19 -10.97
C VAL A 65 -13.13 -21.89 -11.77
N GLU A 66 -13.92 -22.72 -11.10
CA GLU A 66 -15.09 -23.40 -11.63
C GLU A 66 -16.36 -22.62 -11.29
N THR A 67 -17.28 -22.51 -12.25
CA THR A 67 -18.60 -21.89 -12.05
C THR A 67 -19.64 -22.96 -11.80
N LEU A 68 -20.27 -22.95 -10.64
CA LEU A 68 -21.36 -23.85 -10.27
C LEU A 68 -22.69 -23.08 -10.27
N MET A 69 -23.76 -23.73 -10.71
CA MET A 69 -25.11 -23.18 -10.65
C MET A 69 -25.94 -24.05 -9.73
N GLU A 70 -26.39 -23.48 -8.61
CA GLU A 70 -27.23 -24.17 -7.62
C GLU A 70 -28.40 -23.25 -7.26
N GLY A 71 -29.62 -23.75 -7.38
CA GLY A 71 -30.83 -22.98 -7.06
C GLY A 71 -31.06 -21.71 -7.90
N GLY A 72 -30.54 -21.65 -9.14
CA GLY A 72 -30.66 -20.49 -10.02
C GLY A 72 -29.73 -19.32 -9.67
N LYS A 73 -28.87 -19.47 -8.65
CA LYS A 73 -27.77 -18.54 -8.34
C LYS A 73 -26.45 -19.12 -8.85
N ARG A 74 -25.55 -18.23 -9.29
CA ARG A 74 -24.20 -18.60 -9.77
C ARG A 74 -23.21 -18.48 -8.62
N TYR A 75 -22.51 -19.57 -8.35
CA TYR A 75 -21.42 -19.62 -7.38
C TYR A 75 -20.10 -19.95 -8.08
N PHE A 76 -19.01 -19.51 -7.49
CA PHE A 76 -17.66 -19.76 -7.97
C PHE A 76 -16.92 -20.57 -6.92
N VAL A 77 -16.27 -21.65 -7.35
CA VAL A 77 -15.37 -22.43 -6.49
C VAL A 77 -14.01 -22.42 -7.15
N ALA A 78 -12.99 -22.00 -6.40
CA ALA A 78 -11.62 -22.01 -6.89
C ALA A 78 -10.82 -23.16 -6.27
N THR A 79 -9.85 -23.65 -7.02
CA THR A 79 -8.83 -24.59 -6.56
C THR A 79 -7.47 -23.93 -6.74
N VAL A 80 -6.65 -23.95 -5.69
CA VAL A 80 -5.27 -23.45 -5.73
C VAL A 80 -4.30 -24.62 -5.80
N ALA A 81 -3.37 -24.58 -6.75
CA ALA A 81 -2.30 -25.54 -6.90
C ALA A 81 -0.96 -24.82 -6.99
N CYS A 82 0.03 -25.34 -6.28
CA CYS A 82 1.41 -24.82 -6.33
C CYS A 82 2.37 -25.98 -6.08
N ALA A 83 3.53 -25.97 -6.75
CA ALA A 83 4.54 -27.01 -6.60
C ALA A 83 5.13 -27.10 -5.18
N ALA A 84 4.97 -26.07 -4.34
CA ALA A 84 5.39 -26.09 -2.93
C ALA A 84 4.29 -26.46 -1.93
N LEU A 85 3.06 -26.68 -2.40
CA LEU A 85 1.98 -27.22 -1.58
C LEU A 85 1.96 -28.75 -1.74
N ALA A 86 1.58 -29.49 -0.71
CA ALA A 86 1.53 -30.95 -0.78
C ALA A 86 0.40 -31.44 -1.69
N SER A 87 -0.69 -30.68 -1.79
CA SER A 87 -1.84 -31.00 -2.65
C SER A 87 -2.53 -29.75 -3.20
N ALA A 88 -3.45 -29.95 -4.15
CA ALA A 88 -4.32 -28.88 -4.62
C ALA A 88 -5.49 -28.70 -3.63
N TYR A 89 -5.76 -27.46 -3.24
CA TYR A 89 -6.76 -27.13 -2.23
C TYR A 89 -7.96 -26.45 -2.85
N ARG A 90 -9.15 -27.02 -2.65
CA ARG A 90 -10.43 -26.47 -3.13
C ARG A 90 -11.06 -25.62 -2.03
N GLY A 91 -11.42 -24.38 -2.37
CA GLY A 91 -12.14 -23.47 -1.49
C GLY A 91 -13.65 -23.71 -1.46
N GLU A 92 -14.32 -23.09 -0.50
CA GLU A 92 -15.79 -23.05 -0.43
C GLU A 92 -16.40 -22.23 -1.59
N ALA A 93 -17.68 -22.45 -1.86
CA ALA A 93 -18.42 -21.76 -2.90
C ALA A 93 -18.69 -20.30 -2.52
N ALA A 94 -18.32 -19.37 -3.40
CA ALA A 94 -18.43 -17.94 -3.16
C ALA A 94 -19.23 -17.22 -4.26
N ALA A 95 -19.76 -16.03 -3.93
CA ALA A 95 -20.55 -15.21 -4.85
C ALA A 95 -19.73 -14.59 -6.00
N SER A 96 -18.40 -14.49 -5.85
CA SER A 96 -17.49 -13.85 -6.80
C SER A 96 -16.26 -14.72 -7.08
N LYS A 97 -15.71 -14.61 -8.29
CA LYS A 97 -14.45 -15.27 -8.69
C LYS A 97 -13.30 -14.92 -7.75
N LYS A 98 -13.19 -13.63 -7.40
CA LYS A 98 -12.13 -13.15 -6.50
C LYS A 98 -12.25 -13.84 -5.15
N LEU A 99 -13.44 -13.85 -4.57
CA LEU A 99 -13.72 -14.49 -3.29
C LEU A 99 -13.40 -15.98 -3.29
N ALA A 100 -13.78 -16.68 -4.35
CA ALA A 100 -13.49 -18.10 -4.51
C ALA A 100 -11.97 -18.37 -4.44
N GLU A 101 -11.15 -17.55 -5.11
CA GLU A 101 -9.69 -17.65 -5.05
C GLU A 101 -9.15 -17.41 -3.63
N HIS A 102 -9.75 -16.48 -2.88
CA HIS A 102 -9.38 -16.23 -1.48
C HIS A 102 -9.80 -17.38 -0.56
N CYS A 103 -10.96 -17.98 -0.76
CA CYS A 103 -11.39 -19.18 -0.02
C CYS A 103 -10.46 -20.37 -0.29
N ALA A 104 -10.02 -20.56 -1.53
CA ALA A 104 -9.03 -21.57 -1.88
C ALA A 104 -7.68 -21.31 -1.21
N ALA A 105 -7.21 -20.05 -1.23
CA ALA A 105 -5.99 -19.66 -0.54
C ALA A 105 -6.07 -19.86 0.97
N ARG A 106 -7.23 -19.60 1.58
CA ARG A 106 -7.50 -19.86 3.00
C ARG A 106 -7.44 -21.34 3.33
N ALA A 107 -8.06 -22.20 2.50
CA ALA A 107 -8.01 -23.65 2.68
C ALA A 107 -6.56 -24.19 2.62
N ALA A 108 -5.74 -23.67 1.69
CA ALA A 108 -4.32 -24.00 1.62
C ALA A 108 -3.54 -23.52 2.86
N MET A 109 -3.77 -22.28 3.31
CA MET A 109 -3.11 -21.73 4.50
C MET A 109 -3.42 -22.51 5.77
N LEU A 110 -4.68 -22.86 6.00
CA LEU A 110 -5.11 -23.61 7.19
C LEU A 110 -4.56 -25.04 7.21
N SER A 111 -4.37 -25.65 6.04
CA SER A 111 -3.88 -27.03 5.95
C SER A 111 -2.35 -27.13 6.06
N GLU A 112 -1.62 -26.23 5.40
CA GLU A 112 -0.16 -26.32 5.25
C GLU A 112 0.61 -25.42 6.23
N TYR A 113 0.03 -24.27 6.58
CA TYR A 113 0.69 -23.24 7.36
C TYR A 113 -0.14 -22.77 8.58
N PRO A 114 -0.62 -23.68 9.45
CA PRO A 114 -1.44 -23.29 10.59
C PRO A 114 -0.71 -22.31 11.52
N ALA A 115 0.60 -22.49 11.73
CA ALA A 115 1.40 -21.60 12.57
C ALA A 115 1.52 -20.17 12.01
N CYS A 116 1.66 -20.02 10.68
CA CYS A 116 1.74 -18.70 10.06
C CYS A 116 0.38 -17.99 10.02
N CYS A 117 -0.71 -18.77 9.98
CA CYS A 117 -2.06 -18.25 10.13
C CYS A 117 -2.19 -17.55 11.49
N ASP A 118 -1.89 -18.24 12.59
CA ASP A 118 -2.00 -17.69 13.94
C ASP A 118 -1.13 -16.45 14.16
N GLU A 119 0.11 -16.43 13.65
CA GLU A 119 0.98 -15.25 13.73
C GLU A 119 0.40 -14.05 12.97
N SER A 120 -0.16 -14.28 11.78
CA SER A 120 -0.74 -13.22 10.95
C SER A 120 -2.02 -12.68 11.56
N PHE A 121 -2.86 -13.55 12.14
CA PHE A 121 -4.06 -13.14 12.88
C PHE A 121 -3.72 -12.44 14.18
N ARG A 122 -2.74 -12.93 14.94
CA ARG A 122 -2.27 -12.22 16.14
C ARG A 122 -1.71 -10.85 15.81
N ALA A 123 -0.97 -10.72 14.72
CA ALA A 123 -0.47 -9.43 14.24
C ALA A 123 -1.62 -8.47 13.86
N LEU A 124 -2.72 -8.99 13.30
CA LEU A 124 -3.95 -8.23 13.06
C LEU A 124 -4.68 -7.86 14.36
N GLU A 125 -4.84 -8.79 15.30
CA GLU A 125 -5.57 -8.60 16.57
C GLU A 125 -4.84 -7.70 17.56
N THR A 126 -3.51 -7.84 17.68
CA THR A 126 -2.71 -7.02 18.59
C THR A 126 -2.42 -5.63 18.03
N GLY A 127 -2.86 -5.33 16.81
CA GLY A 127 -2.44 -4.13 16.09
C GLY A 127 -0.91 -4.06 15.91
N ALA A 128 -0.18 -5.14 16.22
CA ALA A 128 1.22 -5.29 15.92
C ALA A 128 1.28 -5.66 14.46
N GLU A 129 1.17 -4.64 13.60
CA GLU A 129 1.20 -4.73 12.15
C GLU A 129 2.00 -5.93 11.68
N ALA A 130 1.31 -6.92 11.09
CA ALA A 130 1.97 -7.75 10.11
C ALA A 130 2.58 -6.75 9.15
N CYS A 131 3.91 -6.72 9.04
CA CYS A 131 4.57 -5.88 8.04
C CYS A 131 4.09 -6.36 6.67
N PRO A 132 3.18 -5.59 6.04
CA PRO A 132 3.61 -4.80 4.91
C PRO A 132 3.32 -3.34 5.20
N GLN A 133 4.13 -2.71 6.07
CA GLN A 133 4.15 -1.26 6.37
C GLN A 133 3.02 -0.46 5.70
N PRO A 134 1.80 -0.41 6.25
CA PRO A 134 0.70 0.35 5.67
C PRO A 134 0.17 1.38 6.66
N ILE A 135 0.71 2.59 6.57
CA ILE A 135 -0.03 3.85 6.38
C ILE A 135 -1.52 3.78 6.77
N VAL A 136 -1.87 3.97 8.05
CA VAL A 136 -3.18 4.50 8.49
C VAL A 136 -3.02 5.49 9.66
N PRO A 137 -3.73 6.65 9.64
CA PRO A 137 -3.43 7.80 10.49
C PRO A 137 -4.15 7.69 11.84
N LEU A 138 -3.43 7.19 12.85
CA LEU A 138 -3.80 7.35 14.25
C LEU A 138 -3.64 8.84 14.65
N PRO A 139 -4.47 9.45 15.52
CA PRO A 139 -4.16 10.73 16.15
C PRO A 139 -3.14 10.51 17.27
N LEU A 140 -1.99 9.94 16.88
CA LEU A 140 -0.74 10.04 17.60
C LEU A 140 -0.22 11.49 17.45
N PRO A 141 0.73 11.93 18.28
CA PRO A 141 1.57 13.08 17.97
C PRO A 141 2.47 12.74 16.75
N LEU A 142 1.88 12.51 15.58
CA LEU A 142 2.51 12.20 14.29
C LEU A 142 3.04 13.45 13.60
N ARG A 143 3.54 14.42 14.37
CA ARG A 143 4.14 15.64 13.83
C ARG A 143 5.65 15.70 13.97
N ASP A 144 6.28 14.85 14.78
CA ASP A 144 7.74 14.92 15.00
C ASP A 144 8.56 13.77 14.40
N GLN A 145 8.03 12.57 14.15
CA GLN A 145 8.86 11.50 13.55
C GLN A 145 9.09 11.67 12.05
N ASP A 146 8.13 12.26 11.34
CA ASP A 146 8.30 12.66 9.94
C ASP A 146 9.24 13.87 9.85
N GLU A 147 9.28 14.74 10.87
CA GLU A 147 10.34 15.74 11.01
C GLU A 147 11.69 15.08 11.26
N VAL A 148 11.84 14.09 12.16
CA VAL A 148 13.14 13.44 12.40
C VAL A 148 13.65 12.69 11.16
N CYS A 149 12.78 12.05 10.38
CA CYS A 149 13.17 11.36 9.13
C CYS A 149 13.42 12.32 7.96
N ARG A 150 12.66 13.42 7.84
CA ARG A 150 12.92 14.48 6.84
C ARG A 150 14.13 15.34 7.20
N LYS A 151 14.36 15.59 8.48
CA LYS A 151 15.51 16.37 9.01
C LYS A 151 16.80 15.57 8.87
N ARG A 152 16.79 14.25 9.14
CA ARG A 152 17.92 13.35 8.81
C ARG A 152 18.20 13.21 7.31
N LYS A 153 17.22 13.43 6.43
CA LYS A 153 17.44 13.50 4.97
C LYS A 153 17.88 14.89 4.49
N ALA A 154 17.50 15.95 5.19
CA ALA A 154 17.87 17.32 4.84
C ALA A 154 19.38 17.57 5.04
N ASP A 155 19.97 16.97 6.07
CA ASP A 155 21.40 17.14 6.37
C ASP A 155 22.34 16.31 5.46
N HIS A 156 21.80 15.30 4.76
CA HIS A 156 22.58 14.34 3.98
C HIS A 156 22.40 14.41 2.46
N ASP A 157 21.74 15.43 1.90
CA ASP A 157 21.57 15.53 0.44
C ASP A 157 22.02 16.87 -0.16
N ALA A 158 23.21 17.33 0.21
CA ALA A 158 23.87 18.47 -0.45
C ALA A 158 23.97 18.28 -1.98
N LYS A 159 24.14 17.03 -2.43
CA LYS A 159 24.18 16.67 -3.85
C LYS A 159 22.81 16.88 -4.53
N GLY A 160 21.73 16.40 -3.93
CA GLY A 160 20.37 16.60 -4.43
C GLY A 160 19.90 18.05 -4.38
N ARG A 161 20.29 18.81 -3.33
CA ARG A 161 20.05 20.26 -3.26
C ARG A 161 20.78 20.97 -4.39
N LEU A 162 22.08 20.71 -4.59
CA LEU A 162 22.84 21.27 -5.72
C LEU A 162 22.17 20.96 -7.07
N ASN A 163 21.76 19.72 -7.30
CA ASN A 163 21.08 19.33 -8.54
C ASN A 163 19.76 20.11 -8.75
N SER A 164 18.97 20.27 -7.70
CA SER A 164 17.70 21.01 -7.74
C SER A 164 17.92 22.51 -7.98
N SER A 165 18.87 23.12 -7.28
CA SER A 165 19.21 24.54 -7.43
C SER A 165 19.77 24.83 -8.82
N MET A 166 20.65 23.96 -9.35
CA MET A 166 21.17 24.09 -10.72
C MET A 166 20.07 23.96 -11.78
N GLN A 167 19.09 23.08 -11.59
CA GLN A 167 17.95 22.97 -12.50
C GLN A 167 17.12 24.27 -12.54
N LEU A 168 16.91 24.91 -11.38
CA LEU A 168 16.21 26.19 -11.29
C LEU A 168 17.01 27.32 -11.95
N MET A 169 18.31 27.39 -11.70
CA MET A 169 19.19 28.41 -12.32
C MET A 169 19.27 28.28 -13.85
N CYS A 170 19.34 27.05 -14.37
CA CYS A 170 19.42 26.83 -15.81
C CYS A 170 18.06 26.91 -16.52
N GLY A 171 16.94 26.85 -15.80
CA GLY A 171 15.59 26.87 -16.37
C GLY A 171 15.26 25.69 -17.30
N ARG A 172 16.11 24.66 -17.33
CA ARG A 172 15.99 23.46 -18.16
C ARG A 172 16.28 22.20 -17.34
N ALA A 173 15.84 21.04 -17.83
CA ALA A 173 16.30 19.78 -17.28
C ALA A 173 17.81 19.62 -17.48
N LEU A 174 18.52 19.21 -16.43
CA LEU A 174 19.95 18.95 -16.49
C LEU A 174 20.23 17.66 -17.26
N ILE A 175 21.26 17.68 -18.11
CA ILE A 175 21.72 16.52 -18.87
C ILE A 175 22.95 15.90 -18.22
N LYS A 176 23.24 14.64 -18.56
CA LYS A 176 24.47 13.96 -18.12
C LYS A 176 25.68 14.68 -18.71
N GLY A 177 26.44 15.37 -17.87
CA GLY A 177 27.58 16.21 -18.27
C GLY A 177 27.47 17.66 -17.79
N ASP A 178 26.27 18.11 -17.39
CA ASP A 178 26.09 19.44 -16.80
C ASP A 178 26.78 19.56 -15.42
N ILE A 179 26.72 18.49 -14.62
CA ILE A 179 27.43 18.36 -13.34
C ILE A 179 28.33 17.13 -13.43
N VAL A 180 29.65 17.35 -13.37
CA VAL A 180 30.66 16.28 -13.43
C VAL A 180 31.37 16.20 -12.08
N PHE A 181 31.32 15.02 -11.45
CA PHE A 181 32.05 14.71 -10.23
C PHE A 181 33.30 13.91 -10.60
N ASP A 182 34.46 14.42 -10.22
CA ASP A 182 35.75 13.73 -10.34
C ASP A 182 36.25 13.40 -8.94
N THR A 183 36.21 12.11 -8.59
CA THR A 183 36.61 11.60 -7.28
C THR A 183 37.93 10.87 -7.40
N GLN A 184 38.96 11.39 -6.74
CA GLN A 184 40.31 10.83 -6.72
C GLN A 184 40.68 10.46 -5.27
N PRO A 185 41.43 9.36 -5.05
CA PRO A 185 42.03 9.11 -3.74
C PRO A 185 43.00 10.25 -3.40
N ASP A 186 42.98 10.72 -2.15
CA ASP A 186 43.83 11.85 -1.76
C ASP A 186 45.31 11.44 -1.75
N LYS A 187 46.19 12.37 -2.13
CA LYS A 187 47.64 12.12 -2.19
C LYS A 187 48.24 11.92 -0.79
N ALA A 188 47.63 12.53 0.22
CA ALA A 188 48.10 12.47 1.60
C ALA A 188 47.77 11.13 2.28
N SER A 189 46.58 10.59 2.01
CA SER A 189 46.08 9.36 2.63
C SER A 189 45.26 8.56 1.62
N PRO A 190 45.67 7.34 1.23
CA PRO A 190 44.97 6.53 0.23
C PRO A 190 43.59 6.03 0.72
N LEU A 191 43.30 6.16 2.01
CA LEU A 191 42.01 5.82 2.62
C LEU A 191 40.97 6.95 2.52
N LEU A 192 41.39 8.17 2.18
CA LEU A 192 40.51 9.31 2.01
C LEU A 192 40.29 9.59 0.52
N PHE A 193 39.05 9.95 0.17
CA PHE A 193 38.66 10.36 -1.17
C PHE A 193 38.39 11.85 -1.18
N ARG A 194 38.93 12.55 -2.18
CA ARG A 194 38.60 13.94 -2.45
C ARG A 194 37.81 14.01 -3.75
N SER A 195 36.67 14.68 -3.71
CA SER A 195 35.84 14.90 -4.90
C SER A 195 35.94 16.35 -5.33
N THR A 196 35.95 16.57 -6.64
CA THR A 196 35.82 17.88 -7.24
C THR A 196 34.59 17.90 -8.15
N VAL A 197 33.71 18.88 -7.96
CA VAL A 197 32.52 19.09 -8.79
C VAL A 197 32.80 20.17 -9.82
N THR A 198 32.45 19.91 -11.08
CA THR A 198 32.55 20.85 -12.19
C THR A 198 31.14 21.14 -12.73
N LEU A 199 30.75 22.41 -12.73
CA LEU A 199 29.45 22.89 -13.18
C LEU A 199 29.57 23.43 -14.61
N THR A 200 29.47 22.53 -15.59
CA THR A 200 29.53 22.87 -17.03
C THR A 200 28.40 23.81 -17.42
N CYS A 201 27.22 23.65 -16.82
CA CYS A 201 26.05 24.47 -17.13
C CYS A 201 26.13 25.90 -16.58
N TYR A 202 27.09 26.21 -15.70
CA TYR A 202 27.24 27.52 -15.07
C TYR A 202 28.71 27.93 -15.01
N GLN A 203 29.16 28.58 -16.10
CA GLN A 203 30.49 29.18 -16.24
C GLN A 203 31.67 28.20 -16.06
N HIS A 204 31.43 26.89 -16.16
CA HIS A 204 32.44 25.85 -15.97
C HIS A 204 33.20 25.95 -14.63
N LEU A 205 32.52 26.44 -13.58
CA LEU A 205 33.13 26.58 -12.25
C LEU A 205 33.46 25.22 -11.65
N ARG A 206 34.60 25.15 -10.96
CA ARG A 206 35.11 23.93 -10.33
C ARG A 206 35.30 24.13 -8.83
N PHE A 207 34.70 23.26 -8.02
CA PHE A 207 34.76 23.32 -6.56
C PHE A 207 35.27 22.01 -5.99
N SER A 208 36.24 22.08 -5.09
CA SER A 208 36.79 20.91 -4.39
C SER A 208 36.27 20.86 -2.97
N GLY A 209 35.81 19.69 -2.54
CA GLY A 209 35.45 19.42 -1.15
C GLY A 209 36.62 18.88 -0.33
N ASP A 210 36.33 18.57 0.92
CA ASP A 210 37.24 17.95 1.87
C ASP A 210 37.45 16.46 1.55
N ALA A 211 38.58 15.92 2.05
CA ALA A 211 38.92 14.51 1.89
C ALA A 211 38.19 13.67 2.97
N LEU A 212 37.32 12.75 2.55
CA LEU A 212 36.47 11.94 3.44
C LEU A 212 36.62 10.45 3.14
N GLU A 213 36.26 9.61 4.10
CA GLU A 213 36.48 8.15 4.05
C GLU A 213 35.70 7.43 2.93
N SER A 214 34.64 8.06 2.41
CA SER A 214 33.78 7.47 1.39
C SER A 214 33.62 8.42 0.21
N LYS A 215 33.64 7.85 -1.01
CA LYS A 215 33.38 8.59 -2.27
C LYS A 215 32.08 9.38 -2.21
N LYS A 216 31.04 8.81 -1.60
CA LYS A 216 29.72 9.47 -1.46
C LYS A 216 29.79 10.71 -0.56
N LEU A 217 30.53 10.62 0.55
CA LEU A 217 30.69 11.73 1.49
C LEU A 217 31.57 12.84 0.89
N ALA A 218 32.62 12.46 0.15
CA ALA A 218 33.48 13.41 -0.56
C ALA A 218 32.69 14.21 -1.62
N GLU A 219 31.83 13.54 -2.40
CA GLU A 219 30.94 14.21 -3.37
C GLU A 219 29.95 15.17 -2.69
N GLN A 220 29.42 14.81 -1.52
CA GLN A 220 28.54 15.67 -0.73
C GLN A 220 29.26 16.91 -0.21
N SER A 221 30.48 16.77 0.31
CA SER A 221 31.31 17.90 0.76
C SER A 221 31.61 18.87 -0.40
N ALA A 222 32.00 18.35 -1.57
CA ALA A 222 32.23 19.18 -2.75
C ALA A 222 30.96 19.93 -3.19
N SER A 223 29.79 19.28 -3.09
CA SER A 223 28.50 19.90 -3.39
C SER A 223 28.13 21.00 -2.39
N ALA A 224 28.45 20.82 -1.10
CA ALA A 224 28.20 21.83 -0.07
C ALA A 224 29.04 23.09 -0.29
N VAL A 225 30.32 22.95 -0.67
CA VAL A 225 31.18 24.08 -1.03
C VAL A 225 30.63 24.85 -2.24
N ALA A 226 30.16 24.13 -3.26
CA ALA A 226 29.53 24.74 -4.43
C ALA A 226 28.24 25.51 -4.07
N LEU A 227 27.40 24.95 -3.18
CA LEU A 227 26.18 25.61 -2.72
C LEU A 227 26.49 26.89 -1.93
N ALA A 228 27.48 26.87 -1.04
CA ALA A 228 27.87 28.06 -0.27
C ALA A 228 28.33 29.21 -1.19
N HIS A 229 29.03 28.90 -2.29
CA HIS A 229 29.45 29.90 -3.27
C HIS A 229 28.28 30.44 -4.11
N LEU A 230 27.25 29.64 -4.36
CA LEU A 230 26.11 30.00 -5.21
C LEU A 230 24.89 30.52 -4.43
N GLU A 231 24.93 30.50 -3.09
CA GLU A 231 23.81 30.82 -2.22
C GLU A 231 23.18 32.19 -2.53
N ALA A 232 24.01 33.22 -2.73
CA ALA A 232 23.55 34.58 -3.05
C ALA A 232 22.71 34.66 -4.34
N THR A 233 22.90 33.73 -5.28
CA THR A 233 22.10 33.66 -6.52
C THR A 233 20.91 32.70 -6.40
N ILE A 234 21.08 31.61 -5.63
CA ILE A 234 20.09 30.55 -5.47
C ILE A 234 18.90 31.01 -4.62
N GLU A 235 19.14 31.73 -3.52
CA GLU A 235 18.10 32.14 -2.56
C GLU A 235 16.90 32.86 -3.19
N PRO A 236 17.06 33.93 -4.01
CA PRO A 236 15.92 34.61 -4.62
C PRO A 236 15.15 33.70 -5.59
N ILE A 237 15.83 32.87 -6.38
CA ILE A 237 15.22 31.96 -7.35
C ILE A 237 14.40 30.87 -6.64
N GLU A 238 14.94 30.32 -5.55
CA GLU A 238 14.24 29.31 -4.74
C GLU A 238 13.01 29.90 -4.03
N ALA A 239 13.11 31.13 -3.54
CA ALA A 239 11.99 31.83 -2.91
C ALA A 239 10.83 32.05 -3.91
N ASP A 240 11.13 32.55 -5.11
CA ASP A 240 10.15 32.76 -6.17
C ASP A 240 9.49 31.46 -6.62
N HIS A 241 10.30 30.42 -6.83
CA HIS A 241 9.79 29.10 -7.22
C HIS A 241 8.91 28.48 -6.12
N ARG A 242 9.31 28.63 -4.85
CA ARG A 242 8.54 28.15 -3.70
C ARG A 242 7.20 28.90 -3.59
N ALA A 243 7.19 30.22 -3.77
CA ALA A 243 5.97 31.02 -3.78
C ALA A 243 5.02 30.61 -4.92
N LYS A 244 5.56 30.44 -6.13
CA LYS A 244 4.78 29.98 -7.30
C LYS A 244 4.18 28.59 -7.07
N LYS A 245 4.98 27.65 -6.53
CA LYS A 245 4.52 26.29 -6.24
C LYS A 245 3.47 26.28 -5.12
N ALA A 246 3.65 27.08 -4.07
CA ALA A 246 2.69 27.19 -2.99
C ALA A 246 1.33 27.69 -3.50
N ARG A 247 1.32 28.73 -4.34
CA ARG A 247 0.10 29.26 -4.98
C ARG A 247 -0.61 28.22 -5.85
N LEU A 248 0.13 27.56 -6.75
CA LEU A 248 -0.44 26.52 -7.60
C LEU A 248 -0.97 25.33 -6.80
N ASN A 249 -0.31 25.00 -5.68
CA ASN A 249 -0.76 23.92 -4.81
C ASN A 249 -2.05 24.30 -4.06
N SER A 250 -2.14 25.54 -3.55
CA SER A 250 -3.36 26.02 -2.89
C SER A 250 -4.55 26.08 -3.85
N GLU A 251 -4.34 26.52 -5.09
CA GLU A 251 -5.36 26.54 -6.14
C GLU A 251 -5.84 25.12 -6.50
N LYS A 252 -4.91 24.19 -6.73
CA LYS A 252 -5.23 22.79 -7.00
C LYS A 252 -5.98 22.12 -5.84
N LEU A 253 -5.60 22.44 -4.60
CA LEU A 253 -6.25 21.91 -3.41
C LEU A 253 -7.68 22.45 -3.27
N ALA A 254 -7.92 23.72 -3.60
CA ALA A 254 -9.26 24.31 -3.63
C ALA A 254 -10.13 23.63 -4.70
N ALA A 255 -9.62 23.51 -5.94
CA ALA A 255 -10.33 22.86 -7.04
C ALA A 255 -10.67 21.38 -6.73
N LEU A 256 -9.76 20.66 -6.07
CA LEU A 256 -10.01 19.28 -5.66
C LEU A 256 -11.11 19.17 -4.60
N LYS A 257 -11.16 20.12 -3.65
CA LYS A 257 -12.21 20.19 -2.63
C LYS A 257 -13.57 20.43 -3.27
N GLU A 258 -13.67 21.39 -4.19
CA GLU A 258 -14.89 21.69 -4.93
C GLU A 258 -15.39 20.47 -5.73
N ARG A 259 -14.50 19.83 -6.51
CA ARG A 259 -14.82 18.61 -7.25
C ARG A 259 -15.33 17.49 -6.34
N ASN A 260 -14.73 17.34 -5.16
CA ASN A 260 -15.15 16.32 -4.20
C ASN A 260 -16.53 16.63 -3.60
N VAL A 261 -16.88 17.90 -3.42
CA VAL A 261 -18.22 18.31 -2.97
C VAL A 261 -19.25 18.03 -4.07
N MET A 262 -18.98 18.43 -5.31
CA MET A 262 -19.88 18.15 -6.45
C MET A 262 -20.10 16.65 -6.64
N ARG A 263 -19.03 15.84 -6.67
CA ARG A 263 -19.13 14.38 -6.80
C ARG A 263 -19.92 13.73 -5.65
N LYS A 264 -19.81 14.28 -4.44
CA LYS A 264 -20.62 13.81 -3.29
C LYS A 264 -22.09 14.21 -3.43
N ALA A 265 -22.37 15.40 -3.96
CA ALA A 265 -23.74 15.86 -4.21
C ALA A 265 -24.41 15.06 -5.35
N GLU A 266 -23.72 14.84 -6.47
CA GLU A 266 -24.17 13.99 -7.59
C GLU A 266 -24.49 12.58 -7.09
N LYS A 267 -23.56 11.93 -6.38
CA LYS A 267 -23.80 10.61 -5.79
C LYS A 267 -25.00 10.60 -4.85
N ARG A 268 -25.22 11.66 -4.08
CA ARG A 268 -26.40 11.78 -3.19
C ARG A 268 -27.69 11.97 -3.98
N ALA A 269 -27.68 12.72 -5.07
CA ALA A 269 -28.83 12.89 -5.96
C ALA A 269 -29.16 11.60 -6.73
N ASP A 270 -28.14 10.88 -7.22
CA ASP A 270 -28.29 9.57 -7.86
C ASP A 270 -28.85 8.53 -6.88
N MET A 271 -28.38 8.54 -5.63
CA MET A 271 -28.94 7.70 -4.56
C MET A 271 -30.39 8.09 -4.21
N ALA A 272 -30.72 9.39 -4.20
CA ALA A 272 -32.06 9.86 -3.85
C ALA A 272 -33.10 9.65 -4.97
N SER A 273 -32.68 9.74 -6.24
CA SER A 273 -33.57 9.56 -7.40
C SER A 273 -33.90 8.09 -7.69
N GLY A 274 -33.28 7.13 -6.99
CA GLY A 274 -33.45 5.70 -7.27
C GLY A 274 -32.94 5.27 -8.65
N ALA A 275 -32.25 6.17 -9.37
CA ALA A 275 -31.69 5.91 -10.70
C ALA A 275 -30.46 4.99 -10.66
N ILE A 276 -29.87 4.80 -9.47
CA ILE A 276 -29.01 3.66 -9.21
C ILE A 276 -29.93 2.44 -9.01
N THR A 277 -30.50 1.97 -10.11
CA THR A 277 -30.69 0.52 -10.22
C THR A 277 -29.28 -0.04 -10.04
N PRO A 278 -29.01 -0.91 -9.05
CA PRO A 278 -27.76 -1.63 -9.02
C PRO A 278 -27.55 -2.20 -10.43
N ARG A 279 -26.33 -2.12 -10.95
CA ARG A 279 -25.93 -2.67 -12.26
C ARG A 279 -26.02 -4.21 -12.23
N LEU A 280 -27.19 -4.72 -11.88
CA LEU A 280 -27.71 -6.04 -12.15
C LEU A 280 -28.34 -5.93 -13.54
N ALA A 281 -28.03 -6.89 -14.41
CA ALA A 281 -28.56 -7.05 -15.76
C ALA A 281 -27.91 -6.22 -16.88
N ILE A 282 -26.72 -6.62 -17.33
CA ILE A 282 -26.45 -6.96 -18.76
C ILE A 282 -25.42 -8.11 -18.79
N CYS A 283 -25.88 -9.33 -18.51
CA CYS A 283 -25.19 -10.58 -18.86
C CYS A 283 -26.22 -11.61 -19.37
N ALA A 284 -27.25 -11.14 -20.07
CA ALA A 284 -28.18 -11.99 -20.79
C ALA A 284 -27.85 -11.88 -22.28
N GLY A 285 -27.44 -13.00 -22.88
CA GLY A 285 -27.55 -13.20 -24.33
C GLY A 285 -26.34 -12.84 -25.19
N THR A 286 -25.18 -13.47 -24.95
CA THR A 286 -24.34 -13.86 -26.08
C THR A 286 -24.64 -15.33 -26.33
N THR A 287 -25.60 -15.60 -27.21
CA THR A 287 -25.83 -16.93 -27.77
C THR A 287 -24.72 -17.21 -28.76
N TRP A 288 -23.97 -18.27 -28.51
CA TRP A 288 -22.95 -18.81 -29.42
C TRP A 288 -23.71 -19.90 -30.19
N GLU A 289 -24.12 -19.60 -31.43
CA GLU A 289 -24.63 -20.62 -32.34
C GLU A 289 -23.48 -21.55 -32.74
N ALA A 290 -23.83 -22.84 -32.86
CA ALA A 290 -22.97 -24.01 -32.96
C ALA A 290 -22.26 -24.15 -34.32
#